data_AF-J3H6H5-F1
#
_entry.id   AF-J3H6H5-F1
#
_cell.length_a   1.000
_cell.length_b   1.000
_cell.length_c   1.000
_cell.angle_alpha   90.00
_cell.angle_beta   90.00
_cell.angle_gamma   90.00
#
_symmetry.space_group_name_H-M   'P 1'
#
loop_
_entity.id
_entity.type
_entity.pdbx_description
1 polymer ?
#
loop_
_entity_poly.entity_id
_entity_poly.type
_entity_poly.pdbx_seq_one_letter_code
_entity_poly.pdbx_strand_id
1 'polypeptide(L)'
;MKIVSSLALVVAVGLISGCSTVPDRQVTNVPLNATSINAGKIARPIMMSDGNATVFWFAVSGESMGSALPGRLQAYIYQGSCASLGAKPAYDMNDGPNARFYSAASHQYFWKSAPVAYETLRAGGYSLVVRESPADGSQNIFCGNLS
;
A
#
# COMPACT_ATOMS: atom_id res chain seq x y z
N MET A 1 -19.83 64.00 -8.89
CA MET A 1 -19.31 62.71 -9.37
C MET A 1 -18.72 61.98 -8.16
N LYS A 2 -19.32 60.86 -7.73
CA LYS A 2 -18.86 60.08 -6.58
C LYS A 2 -17.74 59.16 -7.07
N ILE A 3 -16.49 59.53 -6.78
CA ILE A 3 -15.32 58.68 -7.03
C ILE A 3 -15.32 57.63 -5.92
N VAL A 4 -16.09 56.55 -6.11
CA VAL A 4 -15.96 55.36 -5.28
C VAL A 4 -14.57 54.77 -5.55
N SER A 5 -13.72 54.88 -4.54
CA SER A 5 -12.31 54.50 -4.56
C SER A 5 -12.16 53.03 -4.94
N SER A 6 -11.71 52.79 -6.18
CA SER A 6 -11.42 51.47 -6.76
C SER A 6 -10.46 50.62 -5.92
N LEU A 7 -9.77 51.23 -4.94
CA LEU A 7 -8.86 50.55 -4.01
C LEU A 7 -9.58 49.57 -3.08
N ALA A 8 -10.81 49.86 -2.67
CA ALA A 8 -11.57 48.99 -1.78
C ALA A 8 -12.01 47.67 -2.47
N LEU A 9 -12.20 47.70 -3.79
CA LEU A 9 -12.60 46.52 -4.56
C LEU A 9 -11.43 45.53 -4.70
N VAL A 10 -10.19 46.02 -4.83
CA VAL A 10 -9.00 45.16 -5.01
C VAL A 10 -8.66 44.37 -3.75
N VAL A 11 -8.89 44.95 -2.57
CA VAL A 11 -8.65 44.26 -1.28
C VAL A 11 -9.67 43.14 -1.04
N ALA A 12 -10.91 43.28 -1.51
CA ALA A 12 -11.95 42.26 -1.36
C ALA A 12 -11.70 41.00 -2.22
N VAL A 13 -11.00 41.13 -3.36
CA VAL A 13 -10.73 39.99 -4.27
C VAL A 13 -9.48 39.21 -3.86
N GLY A 14 -8.54 39.81 -3.11
CA GLY A 14 -7.31 39.15 -2.65
C GLY A 14 -7.52 38.08 -1.55
N LEU A 15 -8.65 38.13 -0.85
CA LEU A 15 -8.96 37.22 0.27
C LEU A 15 -9.52 35.85 -0.15
N ILE A 16 -9.74 35.64 -1.45
CA ILE A 16 -10.19 34.35 -2.01
C ILE A 16 -9.00 33.53 -2.54
N SER A 17 -7.78 33.86 -2.15
CA SER A 17 -6.59 33.02 -2.36
C SER A 17 -6.71 31.77 -1.49
N GLY A 18 -7.57 30.84 -1.93
CA GLY A 18 -7.81 29.57 -1.28
C GLY A 18 -6.51 28.78 -1.20
N CYS A 19 -6.07 28.49 0.02
CA CYS A 19 -5.04 27.48 0.26
C CYS A 19 -5.56 26.16 -0.32
N SER A 20 -4.98 25.73 -1.43
CA SER A 20 -5.09 24.34 -1.88
C SER A 20 -4.31 23.47 -0.89
N THR A 21 -4.89 23.19 0.27
CA THR A 21 -4.38 22.17 1.17
C THR A 21 -4.68 20.83 0.52
N VAL A 22 -3.72 20.31 -0.24
CA VAL A 22 -3.69 18.87 -0.51
C VAL A 22 -3.51 18.23 0.86
N PRO A 23 -4.46 17.40 1.36
CA PRO A 23 -4.24 16.70 2.61
C PRO A 23 -2.94 15.93 2.50
N ASP A 24 -2.06 16.02 3.50
CA ASP A 24 -0.88 15.16 3.55
C ASP A 24 -1.35 13.72 3.40
N ARG A 25 -1.01 13.08 2.26
CA ARG A 25 -1.32 11.67 2.07
C ARG A 25 -0.55 10.94 3.15
N GLN A 26 -1.27 10.20 3.99
CA GLN A 26 -0.64 9.42 5.04
C GLN A 26 0.16 8.31 4.36
N VAL A 27 1.48 8.35 4.51
CA VAL A 27 2.41 7.41 3.88
C VAL A 27 3.29 6.79 4.96
N THR A 28 3.29 5.46 5.05
CA THR A 28 4.12 4.72 6.01
C THR A 28 4.83 3.56 5.33
N ASN A 29 6.12 3.38 5.65
CA ASN A 29 6.84 2.17 5.30
C ASN A 29 6.39 1.02 6.21
N VAL A 30 6.03 -0.10 5.59
CA VAL A 30 5.67 -1.33 6.29
C VAL A 30 6.82 -2.33 6.07
N PRO A 31 7.78 -2.47 7.00
CA PRO A 31 8.85 -3.44 6.84
C PRO A 31 8.26 -4.86 6.92
N LEU A 32 8.49 -5.68 5.90
CA LEU A 32 8.15 -7.10 5.96
C LEU A 32 9.38 -7.93 6.26
N ASN A 33 9.22 -8.88 7.18
CA ASN A 33 10.21 -9.88 7.48
C ASN A 33 10.08 -11.05 6.51
N ALA A 34 11.20 -11.48 5.94
CA ALA A 34 11.25 -12.72 5.18
C ALA A 34 10.96 -13.90 6.10
N THR A 35 10.22 -14.89 5.58
CA THR A 35 10.05 -16.18 6.24
C THR A 35 11.29 -17.06 6.02
N SER A 36 11.36 -18.21 6.69
CA SER A 36 12.49 -19.13 6.59
C SER A 36 12.76 -19.62 5.16
N ILE A 37 11.70 -19.81 4.37
CA ILE A 37 11.80 -20.25 2.96
C ILE A 37 12.29 -19.14 2.02
N ASN A 38 12.29 -17.89 2.47
CA ASN A 38 12.66 -16.72 1.67
C ASN A 38 13.82 -15.94 2.32
N ALA A 39 14.66 -16.64 3.09
CA ALA A 39 15.74 -16.03 3.86
C ALA A 39 16.68 -15.17 3.00
N GLY A 40 17.08 -14.02 3.55
CA GLY A 40 17.98 -13.07 2.87
C GLY A 40 17.31 -12.20 1.80
N LYS A 41 16.00 -12.36 1.57
CA LYS A 41 15.23 -11.49 0.67
C LYS A 41 14.56 -10.35 1.46
N ILE A 42 14.18 -9.30 0.75
CA ILE A 42 13.69 -8.05 1.35
C ILE A 42 12.39 -7.64 0.66
N ALA A 43 11.39 -7.25 1.44
CA ALA A 43 10.20 -6.58 0.93
C ALA A 43 9.93 -5.32 1.74
N ARG A 44 9.75 -4.19 1.04
CA ARG A 44 9.50 -2.86 1.64
C ARG A 44 8.28 -2.22 0.99
N PRO A 45 7.06 -2.63 1.37
CA PRO A 45 5.86 -1.95 0.96
C PRO A 45 5.73 -0.55 1.58
N ILE A 46 5.16 0.33 0.78
CA ILE A 46 4.69 1.66 1.19
C ILE A 46 3.16 1.57 1.28
N MET A 47 2.60 1.90 2.45
CA MET A 47 1.17 1.96 2.71
C MET A 47 0.69 3.41 2.62
N MET A 48 -0.39 3.65 1.87
CA MET A 48 -0.92 4.98 1.57
C MET A 48 -2.44 5.03 1.71
N SER A 49 -2.97 6.13 2.25
CA SER A 49 -4.41 6.40 2.26
C SER A 49 -4.95 6.69 0.85
N ASP A 50 -6.06 6.09 0.46
CA ASP A 50 -6.79 6.36 -0.79
C ASP A 50 -8.31 6.40 -0.54
N GLY A 51 -8.80 7.55 -0.06
CA GLY A 51 -10.20 7.71 0.35
C GLY A 51 -10.56 6.74 1.47
N ASN A 52 -11.51 5.83 1.20
CA ASN A 52 -11.93 4.78 2.13
C ASN A 52 -11.15 3.47 1.98
N ALA A 53 -10.11 3.46 1.14
CA ALA A 53 -9.24 2.33 0.90
C ALA A 53 -7.80 2.63 1.33
N THR A 54 -7.00 1.57 1.39
CA THR A 54 -5.56 1.65 1.63
C THR A 54 -4.84 0.99 0.47
N VAL A 55 -3.91 1.72 -0.12
CA VAL A 55 -3.08 1.25 -1.22
C VAL A 55 -1.71 0.86 -0.69
N PHE A 56 -1.17 -0.23 -1.21
CA PHE A 56 0.16 -0.73 -0.93
C PHE A 56 0.98 -0.75 -2.21
N TRP A 57 2.15 -0.14 -2.20
CA TRP A 57 3.14 -0.24 -3.27
C TRP A 57 4.32 -1.07 -2.78
N PHE A 58 4.59 -2.20 -3.42
CA PHE A 58 5.58 -3.17 -2.99
C PHE A 58 6.86 -3.02 -3.82
N ALA A 59 7.99 -2.94 -3.12
CA ALA A 59 9.30 -3.24 -3.66
C ALA A 59 9.80 -4.54 -3.04
N VAL A 60 9.97 -5.58 -3.85
CA VAL A 60 10.35 -6.93 -3.39
C VAL A 60 11.61 -7.39 -4.13
N SER A 61 12.57 -7.91 -3.38
CA SER A 61 13.71 -8.63 -3.92
C SER A 61 13.52 -10.13 -3.78
N GLY A 62 14.19 -10.90 -4.63
CA GLY A 62 14.45 -12.30 -4.34
C GLY A 62 13.66 -13.36 -5.08
N GLU A 63 12.78 -12.98 -6.01
CA GLU A 63 12.12 -13.97 -6.85
C GLU A 63 13.15 -14.72 -7.71
N SER A 64 13.15 -16.04 -7.63
CA SER A 64 13.94 -16.90 -8.51
C SER A 64 13.44 -16.76 -9.95
N MET A 65 14.37 -16.63 -10.91
CA MET A 65 14.10 -16.98 -12.30
C MET A 65 13.51 -18.40 -12.34
N GLY A 66 12.20 -18.55 -12.53
CA GLY A 66 11.54 -19.85 -12.55
C GLY A 66 10.04 -19.87 -12.29
N SER A 67 9.43 -18.83 -11.68
CA SER A 67 7.97 -18.79 -11.57
C SER A 67 7.33 -18.66 -12.96
N ALA A 68 6.24 -19.39 -13.19
CA ALA A 68 5.69 -19.62 -14.52
C ALA A 68 5.32 -18.31 -15.26
N LEU A 69 5.18 -17.19 -14.56
CA LEU A 69 5.14 -15.84 -15.08
C LEU A 69 5.71 -14.88 -14.01
N PRO A 70 6.71 -14.03 -14.34
CA PRO A 70 7.18 -12.99 -13.43
C PRO A 70 6.00 -12.13 -12.96
N GLY A 71 5.78 -12.08 -11.65
CA GLY A 71 4.73 -11.26 -11.07
C GLY A 71 3.39 -11.99 -10.91
N ARG A 72 3.31 -12.91 -9.95
CA ARG A 72 2.01 -13.32 -9.35
C ARG A 72 2.07 -13.38 -7.84
N LEU A 73 2.92 -12.55 -7.23
CA LEU A 73 2.90 -12.38 -5.78
C LEU A 73 1.50 -11.93 -5.34
N GLN A 74 0.95 -12.72 -4.44
CA GLN A 74 -0.31 -12.47 -3.79
C GLN A 74 -0.07 -11.69 -2.51
N ALA A 75 -1.05 -10.88 -2.12
CA ALA A 75 -0.98 -10.13 -0.88
C ALA A 75 -2.30 -10.19 -0.15
N TYR A 76 -2.21 -10.34 1.17
CA TYR A 76 -3.34 -10.55 2.06
C TYR A 76 -3.13 -9.76 3.34
N ILE A 77 -4.23 -9.29 3.93
CA ILE A 77 -4.22 -8.73 5.28
C ILE A 77 -4.94 -9.72 6.19
N TYR A 78 -4.27 -10.15 7.25
CA TYR A 78 -4.81 -11.01 8.29
C TYR A 78 -5.05 -10.19 9.56
N GLN A 79 -6.05 -10.59 10.34
CA GLN A 79 -6.11 -10.20 11.75
C GLN A 79 -4.99 -10.91 12.53
N GLY A 80 -4.52 -10.27 13.59
CA GLY A 80 -3.44 -10.77 14.45
C GLY A 80 -2.06 -10.27 14.05
N SER A 81 -1.04 -11.02 14.47
CA SER A 81 0.37 -10.74 14.23
C SER A 81 1.00 -11.80 13.33
N CYS A 82 2.18 -11.54 12.79
CA CYS A 82 2.93 -12.55 12.02
C CYS A 82 3.23 -13.84 12.80
N ALA A 83 3.21 -13.81 14.14
CA ALA A 83 3.38 -15.00 14.98
C ALA A 83 2.08 -15.80 15.16
N SER A 84 0.92 -15.19 14.92
CA SER A 84 -0.40 -15.78 15.11
C SER A 84 -1.40 -15.11 14.17
N LEU A 85 -1.38 -15.51 12.90
CA LEU A 85 -2.33 -15.05 11.90
C LEU A 85 -3.73 -15.64 12.19
N GLY A 86 -4.77 -14.86 11.92
CA GLY A 86 -6.14 -15.36 11.92
C GLY A 86 -6.36 -16.51 10.93
N ALA A 87 -7.41 -17.30 11.14
CA ALA A 87 -7.68 -18.51 10.34
C ALA A 87 -7.91 -18.25 8.85
N LYS A 88 -8.33 -17.03 8.49
CA LYS A 88 -8.54 -16.57 7.11
C LYS A 88 -8.13 -15.10 6.96
N PRO A 89 -7.77 -14.64 5.75
CA PRO A 89 -7.50 -13.24 5.52
C PRO A 89 -8.76 -12.40 5.79
N ALA A 90 -8.57 -11.24 6.39
CA ALA A 90 -9.60 -10.21 6.51
C ALA A 90 -9.81 -9.51 5.16
N TYR A 91 -8.73 -9.34 4.39
CA TYR A 91 -8.75 -8.76 3.06
C TYR A 91 -7.89 -9.57 2.08
N ASP A 92 -8.51 -10.02 1.00
CA ASP A 92 -7.83 -10.52 -0.18
C ASP A 92 -7.63 -9.35 -1.15
N MET A 93 -6.37 -9.05 -1.49
CA MET A 93 -6.03 -7.90 -2.34
C MET A 93 -5.66 -8.32 -3.77
N ASN A 94 -5.99 -9.55 -4.17
CA ASN A 94 -5.53 -10.13 -5.43
C ASN A 94 -6.50 -9.90 -6.61
N ASP A 95 -7.72 -9.45 -6.33
CA ASP A 95 -8.72 -9.12 -7.34
C ASP A 95 -8.70 -7.62 -7.69
N GLY A 96 -8.72 -7.29 -8.98
CA GLY A 96 -8.93 -5.91 -9.49
C GLY A 96 -7.91 -5.40 -10.52
N PRO A 97 -8.17 -4.22 -11.14
CA PRO A 97 -7.29 -3.60 -12.16
C PRO A 97 -5.90 -3.24 -11.62
N ASN A 98 -5.76 -3.28 -10.29
CA ASN A 98 -4.56 -2.95 -9.55
C ASN A 98 -3.73 -4.19 -9.18
N ALA A 99 -3.85 -5.31 -9.89
CA ALA A 99 -2.82 -6.36 -9.88
C ALA A 99 -1.88 -6.13 -11.08
N ARG A 100 -1.10 -5.04 -11.04
CA ARG A 100 -0.16 -4.71 -12.12
C ARG A 100 1.27 -5.10 -11.74
N PHE A 101 1.93 -5.75 -12.66
CA PHE A 101 3.32 -6.18 -12.56
C PHE A 101 4.16 -5.37 -13.55
N TYR A 102 5.26 -4.81 -13.08
CA TYR A 102 6.05 -3.86 -13.86
C TYR A 102 7.48 -4.31 -14.18
N SER A 103 7.85 -5.58 -13.96
CA SER A 103 9.27 -5.96 -14.09
C SER A 103 9.49 -7.45 -14.31
N ALA A 104 10.30 -7.79 -15.31
CA ALA A 104 10.93 -9.10 -15.50
C ALA A 104 12.30 -9.22 -14.80
N ALA A 105 12.70 -8.21 -14.01
CA ALA A 105 13.97 -8.17 -13.31
C ALA A 105 13.88 -8.80 -11.90
N SER A 106 15.03 -9.08 -11.30
CA SER A 106 15.21 -9.62 -9.94
C SER A 106 14.56 -8.79 -8.82
N HIS A 107 14.11 -7.57 -9.14
CA HIS A 107 13.27 -6.73 -8.30
C HIS A 107 11.89 -6.60 -8.91
N GLN A 108 10.87 -7.02 -8.15
CA GLN A 108 9.48 -6.90 -8.54
C GLN A 108 8.86 -5.69 -7.88
N TYR A 109 8.14 -4.91 -8.69
CA TYR A 109 7.28 -3.83 -8.23
C TYR A 109 5.85 -4.14 -8.61
N PHE A 110 4.96 -4.07 -7.62
CA PHE A 110 3.52 -4.24 -7.82
C PHE A 110 2.76 -3.42 -6.78
N TRP A 111 1.48 -3.23 -7.04
CA TRP A 111 0.57 -2.54 -6.15
C TRP A 111 -0.59 -3.44 -5.73
N LYS A 112 -1.23 -3.12 -4.62
CA LYS A 112 -2.44 -3.78 -4.11
C LYS A 112 -3.31 -2.74 -3.40
N SER A 113 -4.60 -3.00 -3.30
CA SER A 113 -5.52 -2.16 -2.54
C SER A 113 -6.40 -3.02 -1.64
N ALA A 114 -6.67 -2.53 -0.44
CA ALA A 114 -7.63 -3.11 0.48
C ALA A 114 -8.76 -2.10 0.75
N PRO A 115 -10.03 -2.53 0.70
CA PRO A 115 -11.19 -1.67 0.96
C PRO A 115 -11.37 -1.41 2.47
N VAL A 116 -10.34 -0.85 3.09
CA VAL A 116 -10.26 -0.53 4.52
C VAL A 116 -9.50 0.78 4.70
N ALA A 117 -9.94 1.59 5.65
CA ALA A 117 -9.30 2.86 5.96
C ALA A 117 -7.88 2.64 6.53
N TYR A 118 -6.96 3.50 6.12
CA TYR A 118 -5.56 3.46 6.56
C TYR A 118 -5.43 3.44 8.09
N GLU A 119 -6.22 4.27 8.78
CA GLU A 119 -6.19 4.38 10.24
C GLU A 119 -6.63 3.10 10.95
N THR A 120 -7.53 2.33 10.34
CA THR A 120 -7.94 1.02 10.87
C THR A 120 -6.78 0.04 10.87
N LEU A 121 -5.91 0.09 9.86
CA LEU A 121 -4.74 -0.78 9.79
C LEU A 121 -3.62 -0.31 10.72
N ARG A 122 -3.42 1.00 10.86
CA ARG A 122 -2.44 1.61 11.77
C ARG A 122 -2.80 1.45 13.24
N ALA A 123 -4.09 1.36 13.57
CA ALA A 123 -4.54 1.06 14.93
C ALA A 123 -4.04 -0.31 15.43
N GLY A 124 -3.56 -1.17 14.52
CA GLY A 124 -2.91 -2.44 14.84
C GLY A 124 -3.87 -3.63 14.87
N GLY A 125 -3.34 -4.79 15.25
CA GLY A 125 -4.08 -6.05 15.18
C GLY A 125 -4.23 -6.62 13.77
N TYR A 126 -3.46 -6.11 12.80
CA TYR A 126 -3.40 -6.62 11.45
C TYR A 126 -1.96 -6.90 11.01
N SER A 127 -1.82 -7.89 10.14
CA SER A 127 -0.56 -8.27 9.50
C SER A 127 -0.73 -8.33 7.98
N LEU A 128 0.25 -7.80 7.26
CA LEU A 128 0.39 -7.90 5.82
C LEU A 128 1.25 -9.12 5.49
N VAL A 129 0.70 -10.01 4.67
CA VAL A 129 1.38 -11.23 4.20
C VAL A 129 1.53 -11.15 2.69
N VAL A 130 2.73 -11.41 2.19
CA VAL A 130 3.00 -11.66 0.77
C VAL A 130 3.22 -13.15 0.57
N ARG A 131 2.56 -13.70 -0.43
CA ARG A 131 2.50 -15.12 -0.73
C ARG A 131 2.86 -15.37 -2.18
N GLU A 132 3.51 -16.49 -2.44
CA GLU A 132 3.69 -17.04 -3.78
C GLU A 132 2.36 -17.34 -4.47
N SER A 133 2.39 -17.46 -5.78
CA SER A 133 1.17 -17.81 -6.52
C SER A 133 0.76 -19.27 -6.26
N PRO A 134 -0.49 -19.66 -6.57
CA PRO A 134 -0.92 -21.05 -6.50
C PRO A 134 -0.06 -22.00 -7.34
N ALA A 135 0.47 -21.54 -8.46
CA ALA A 135 1.36 -22.34 -9.32
C ALA A 135 2.74 -22.58 -8.69
N ASP A 136 3.15 -21.73 -7.75
CA ASP A 136 4.47 -21.74 -7.12
C ASP A 136 4.42 -22.31 -5.69
N GLY A 137 3.27 -22.83 -5.23
CA GLY A 137 3.14 -23.52 -3.95
C GLY A 137 2.44 -22.74 -2.84
N SER A 138 1.95 -21.52 -3.11
CA SER A 138 1.15 -20.71 -2.16
C SER A 138 1.84 -20.47 -0.81
N GLN A 139 3.18 -20.44 -0.76
CA GLN A 139 3.88 -20.27 0.50
C GLN A 139 3.94 -18.80 0.91
N ASN A 140 3.79 -18.52 2.20
CA ASN A 140 3.98 -17.18 2.74
C ASN A 140 5.48 -16.86 2.75
N ILE A 141 5.91 -15.86 1.97
CA ILE A 141 7.32 -15.52 1.78
C ILE A 141 7.75 -14.26 2.53
N PHE A 142 6.78 -13.41 2.89
CA PHE A 142 7.00 -12.25 3.76
C PHE A 142 5.81 -12.01 4.69
N CYS A 143 6.07 -11.46 5.87
CA CYS A 143 5.04 -10.96 6.78
C CYS A 143 5.52 -9.73 7.57
N GLY A 144 4.63 -8.75 7.79
CA GLY A 144 4.87 -7.63 8.70
C GLY A 144 3.58 -7.15 9.37
N ASN A 145 3.69 -6.72 10.63
CA ASN A 145 2.56 -6.13 11.36
C ASN A 145 2.32 -4.69 10.86
N LEU A 146 1.05 -4.25 10.80
CA LEU A 146 0.66 -2.96 10.23
C LEU A 146 0.57 -1.79 11.23
N SER A 147 0.77 -2.07 12.53
CA SER A 147 0.78 -1.09 13.64
C SER A 147 2.01 -0.19 13.68
#